data_AF-A0AAV5WPA1-F1
#
_entry.id   AF-A0AAV5WPA1-F1
#
_cell.length_a   1.000
_cell.length_b   1.000
_cell.length_c   1.000
_cell.angle_alpha   90.00
_cell.angle_beta   90.00
_cell.angle_gamma   90.00
#
_symmetry.space_group_name_H-M   'P 1'
#
loop_
_entity.id
_entity.type
_entity.pdbx_description
1 polymer ?
#
loop_
_entity_poly.entity_id
_entity_poly.type
_entity_poly.pdbx_seq_one_letter_code
_entity_poly.pdbx_strand_id
1 'polypeptide(L)'
;NANCSVNTEGLLRCPFEGCDCIFNKFGTLADHGMRDHYWIGAMMLQCTKCRELFPCDRRSFKTHRQSCSLGEINIIVEKWSPEESEEEAKARSLRDQKLQKCPFKNCDYSGNHRGDGLYTHMSTFHHNEGRVAYQCGCGTTRRKFKTILFHLYKECRGKDVNWLIAGLKRKKKNHQEHDEDDE
;
A
#
# COMPACT_ATOMS: atom_id res chain seq x y z
N ASN A 1 21.43 5.21 -9.93
CA ASN A 1 20.04 5.04 -10.41
C ASN A 1 19.91 3.69 -11.08
N ALA A 2 19.27 2.72 -10.41
CA ALA A 2 18.95 1.44 -11.01
C ALA A 2 17.72 1.62 -11.92
N ASN A 3 17.92 1.47 -13.24
CA ASN A 3 16.84 1.50 -14.23
C ASN A 3 16.38 0.06 -14.48
N CYS A 4 15.09 -0.22 -14.32
CA CYS A 4 14.51 -1.50 -14.74
C CYS A 4 13.83 -1.31 -16.10
N SER A 5 14.37 -1.95 -17.14
CA SER A 5 13.73 -2.09 -18.45
C SER A 5 12.79 -3.30 -18.44
N VAL A 6 11.65 -3.18 -19.13
CA VAL A 6 10.74 -4.31 -19.35
C VAL A 6 11.43 -5.28 -20.30
N ASN A 7 11.83 -6.46 -19.82
CA ASN A 7 12.39 -7.48 -20.70
C ASN A 7 11.30 -8.03 -21.63
N THR A 8 11.73 -8.48 -22.81
CA THR A 8 10.94 -9.03 -23.92
C THR A 8 10.03 -10.22 -23.57
N GLU A 9 10.11 -10.74 -22.34
CA GLU A 9 9.29 -11.85 -21.81
C GLU A 9 8.06 -11.40 -21.00
N GLY A 10 7.81 -10.09 -20.85
CA GLY A 10 6.67 -9.59 -20.08
C GLY A 10 6.80 -9.75 -18.55
N LEU A 11 8.00 -10.12 -18.08
CA LEU A 11 8.35 -10.21 -16.66
C LEU A 11 8.92 -8.87 -16.17
N LEU A 12 8.56 -8.51 -14.94
CA LEU A 12 8.92 -7.27 -14.26
C LEU A 12 9.71 -7.60 -13.00
N ARG A 13 10.95 -7.11 -12.92
CA ARG A 13 11.81 -7.28 -11.74
C ARG A 13 11.57 -6.16 -10.73
N CYS A 14 11.77 -6.47 -9.46
CA CYS A 14 11.80 -5.47 -8.41
C CYS A 14 12.98 -4.51 -8.63
N PRO A 15 12.76 -3.17 -8.64
CA PRO A 15 13.85 -2.20 -8.83
C PRO A 15 14.60 -1.85 -7.54
N PHE A 16 14.20 -2.41 -6.40
CA PHE A 16 14.87 -2.20 -5.12
C PHE A 16 16.13 -3.07 -5.02
N GLU A 17 17.22 -2.47 -4.58
CA GLU A 17 18.53 -3.13 -4.44
C GLU A 17 18.46 -4.32 -3.47
N GLY A 18 19.03 -5.45 -3.86
CA GLY A 18 19.01 -6.70 -3.08
C GLY A 18 17.68 -7.48 -3.13
N CYS A 19 16.72 -7.08 -3.98
CA CYS A 19 15.47 -7.82 -4.17
C CYS A 19 15.43 -8.56 -5.50
N ASP A 20 15.40 -9.90 -5.45
CA ASP A 20 15.35 -10.77 -6.64
C ASP A 20 13.92 -11.14 -7.09
N CYS A 21 12.89 -10.51 -6.51
CA CYS A 21 11.51 -10.85 -6.84
C CYS A 21 11.14 -10.46 -8.29
N ILE A 22 10.41 -11.36 -8.96
CA ILE A 22 9.94 -11.21 -10.35
C ILE A 22 8.42 -11.35 -10.40
N PHE A 23 7.77 -10.53 -11.22
CA PHE A 23 6.32 -10.45 -11.33
C PHE A 23 5.88 -10.43 -12.79
N ASN A 24 4.67 -10.91 -13.09
CA ASN A 24 4.08 -10.86 -14.43
C ASN A 24 3.06 -9.72 -14.61
N LYS A 25 2.81 -8.92 -13.56
CA LYS A 25 1.83 -7.82 -13.56
C LYS A 25 2.36 -6.62 -12.80
N PHE A 26 2.15 -5.42 -13.35
CA PHE A 26 2.49 -4.15 -12.68
C PHE A 26 1.80 -4.02 -11.31
N GLY A 27 0.53 -4.43 -11.22
CA GLY A 27 -0.22 -4.33 -9.97
C GLY A 27 0.39 -5.16 -8.83
N THR A 28 0.89 -6.37 -9.13
CA THR A 28 1.53 -7.22 -8.12
C THR A 28 2.92 -6.71 -7.74
N LEU A 29 3.66 -6.16 -8.70
CA LEU A 29 4.94 -5.51 -8.44
C LEU A 29 4.77 -4.26 -7.56
N ALA A 30 3.80 -3.40 -7.87
CA ALA A 30 3.49 -2.22 -7.07
C ALA A 30 3.08 -2.59 -5.64
N ASP A 31 2.25 -3.63 -5.50
CA ASP A 31 1.83 -4.15 -4.20
C ASP A 31 3.01 -4.66 -3.36
N HIS A 32 3.95 -5.36 -4.01
CA HIS A 32 5.20 -5.79 -3.39
C HIS A 32 6.07 -4.60 -2.95
N GLY A 33 6.29 -3.60 -3.81
CA GLY A 33 7.03 -2.40 -3.44
C GLY A 33 6.44 -1.68 -2.23
N MET A 34 5.12 -1.49 -2.20
CA MET A 34 4.40 -0.87 -1.07
C MET A 34 4.40 -1.71 0.22
N ARG A 35 4.61 -3.02 0.13
CA ARG A 35 4.56 -3.93 1.28
C ARG A 35 5.93 -4.22 1.86
N ASP A 36 6.89 -4.50 0.99
CA ASP A 36 8.19 -5.05 1.39
C ASP A 36 9.29 -3.96 1.36
N HIS A 37 9.07 -2.87 0.62
CA HIS A 37 10.05 -1.79 0.41
C HIS A 37 9.53 -0.40 0.78
N TYR A 38 8.43 -0.30 1.52
CA TYR A 38 7.77 0.96 1.87
C TYR A 38 8.69 1.95 2.60
N TRP A 39 9.73 1.46 3.29
CA TRP A 39 10.69 2.27 4.05
C TRP A 39 11.86 2.76 3.19
N ILE A 40 12.10 2.15 2.03
CA ILE A 40 13.17 2.54 1.10
C ILE A 40 12.69 3.67 0.19
N GLY A 41 11.49 3.52 -0.36
CA GLY A 41 10.99 4.41 -1.39
C GLY A 41 9.62 4.04 -1.94
N ALA A 42 9.18 4.78 -2.95
CA ALA A 42 8.05 4.43 -3.80
C ALA A 42 8.51 4.04 -5.19
N MET A 43 7.85 3.02 -5.73
CA MET A 43 7.93 2.73 -7.15
C MET A 43 7.12 3.76 -7.93
N MET A 44 7.76 4.35 -8.94
CA MET A 44 7.17 5.33 -9.84
C MET A 44 7.34 4.86 -11.28
N LEU A 45 6.37 5.19 -12.13
CA LEU A 45 6.48 5.02 -13.57
C LEU A 45 6.98 6.35 -14.14
N GLN A 46 8.05 6.30 -14.93
CA GLN A 46 8.58 7.45 -15.65
C GLN A 46 8.34 7.26 -17.15
N CYS A 47 7.77 8.27 -17.80
CA CYS A 47 7.73 8.31 -19.26
C CYS A 47 9.13 8.56 -19.82
N THR A 48 9.61 7.71 -20.74
CA THR A 48 10.95 7.86 -21.34
C THR A 48 11.08 9.12 -22.20
N LYS A 49 9.97 9.60 -22.76
CA LYS A 49 9.95 10.76 -23.68
C LYS A 49 9.88 12.10 -22.94
N CYS A 50 8.86 12.30 -22.09
CA CYS A 50 8.65 13.58 -21.40
C CYS A 50 9.21 13.61 -19.97
N ARG A 51 9.70 12.48 -19.44
CA ARG A 51 10.24 12.33 -18.07
C ARG A 51 9.24 12.54 -16.94
N GLU A 52 7.96 12.72 -17.25
CA GLU A 52 6.89 12.83 -16.26
C GLU A 52 6.77 11.56 -15.42
N LEU A 53 6.46 11.75 -14.13
CA LEU A 53 6.39 10.70 -13.12
C LEU A 53 4.95 10.43 -12.71
N PHE A 54 4.62 9.16 -12.61
CA PHE A 54 3.31 8.68 -12.20
C PHE A 54 3.45 7.70 -11.04
N PRO A 55 2.46 7.63 -10.12
CA PRO A 55 2.35 6.51 -9.21
C PRO A 55 2.36 5.19 -9.98
N CYS A 56 2.87 4.12 -9.37
CA CYS A 56 2.90 2.78 -9.96
C CYS A 56 1.51 2.12 -10.01
N ASP A 57 0.55 2.81 -10.62
CA ASP A 57 -0.75 2.29 -11.00
C ASP A 57 -0.91 2.35 -12.53
N ARG A 58 -1.59 1.35 -13.10
CA ARG A 58 -1.74 1.22 -14.56
C ARG A 58 -2.62 2.32 -15.17
N ARG A 59 -3.47 2.99 -14.38
CA ARG A 59 -4.43 3.97 -14.89
C ARG A 59 -3.74 5.27 -15.22
N SER A 60 -2.89 5.75 -14.32
CA SER A 60 -2.15 7.01 -14.44
C SER A 60 -1.33 7.05 -15.74
N PHE A 61 -0.57 5.99 -16.02
CA PHE A 61 0.20 5.93 -17.28
C PHE A 61 -0.68 5.70 -18.52
N LYS A 62 -1.77 4.92 -18.41
CA LYS A 62 -2.69 4.71 -19.53
C LYS A 62 -3.31 6.03 -20.00
N THR A 63 -3.68 6.91 -19.05
CA THR A 63 -4.17 8.26 -19.35
C THR A 63 -3.08 9.09 -20.00
N HIS A 64 -1.85 9.07 -19.47
CA HIS A 64 -0.71 9.79 -20.07
C HIS A 64 -0.42 9.39 -21.52
N ARG A 65 -0.52 8.09 -21.87
CA ARG A 65 -0.30 7.65 -23.27
C ARG A 65 -1.26 8.27 -24.27
N GLN A 66 -2.41 8.78 -23.83
CA GLN A 66 -3.36 9.47 -24.72
C GLN A 66 -2.79 10.80 -25.23
N SER A 67 -1.95 11.48 -24.45
CA SER A 67 -1.28 12.74 -24.85
C SER A 67 0.19 12.54 -25.24
N CYS A 68 0.82 11.43 -24.87
CA CYS A 68 2.22 11.10 -25.18
C CYS A 68 2.35 9.67 -25.73
N SER A 69 1.95 9.49 -26.99
CA SER A 69 1.84 8.16 -27.63
C SER A 69 3.17 7.41 -27.80
N LEU A 70 4.26 8.14 -28.01
CA LEU A 70 5.61 7.61 -28.23
C LEU A 70 6.39 7.36 -26.93
N GLY A 71 5.80 7.65 -25.76
CA GLY A 71 6.43 7.39 -24.47
C GLY A 71 6.38 5.91 -24.10
N GLU A 72 7.53 5.37 -23.70
CA GLU A 72 7.64 4.07 -23.02
C GLU A 72 7.70 4.25 -21.50
N ILE A 73 7.56 3.15 -20.76
CA ILE A 73 7.60 3.14 -19.30
C ILE A 73 8.98 2.70 -18.83
N ASN A 74 9.62 3.53 -18.01
CA ASN A 74 10.65 3.10 -17.09
C ASN A 74 10.08 2.98 -15.67
N ILE A 75 10.48 1.96 -14.93
CA ILE A 75 10.19 1.85 -13.51
C ILE A 75 11.37 2.44 -12.75
N ILE A 76 11.12 3.42 -11.89
CA ILE A 76 12.13 4.03 -11.03
C ILE A 76 11.71 3.95 -9.56
N VAL A 77 12.66 4.14 -8.66
CA VAL A 77 12.41 4.26 -7.22
C VAL A 77 12.64 5.70 -6.79
N GLU A 78 11.57 6.34 -6.31
CA GLU A 78 11.64 7.58 -5.55
C GLU A 78 12.06 7.24 -4.11
N LYS A 79 13.32 7.48 -3.76
CA LYS A 79 13.85 7.19 -2.41
C LYS A 79 13.41 8.26 -1.41
N TRP A 80 13.19 7.87 -0.16
CA TRP A 80 12.70 8.78 0.89
C TRP A 80 13.76 9.76 1.48
N SER A 81 15.05 9.65 1.11
CA SER A 81 16.23 10.45 1.58
C SER A 81 16.73 10.14 3.00
N PRO A 82 18.04 10.35 3.28
CA PRO A 82 19.10 9.35 3.20
C PRO A 82 19.10 8.36 4.39
N GLU A 83 19.85 7.26 4.22
CA GLU A 83 20.20 6.20 5.18
C GLU A 83 19.51 6.24 6.55
N GLU A 84 18.58 5.31 6.74
CA GLU A 84 17.96 5.01 8.05
C GLU A 84 19.07 4.62 9.03
N SER A 85 19.18 5.34 10.15
CA SER A 85 20.07 4.96 11.25
C SER A 85 19.62 3.63 11.87
N GLU A 86 20.53 2.93 12.56
CA GLU A 86 20.17 1.69 13.25
C GLU A 86 19.04 1.89 14.30
N GLU A 87 19.01 3.08 14.93
CA GLU A 87 17.98 3.47 15.89
C GLU A 87 16.62 3.66 15.21
N GLU A 88 16.59 4.31 14.05
CA GLU A 88 15.36 4.47 13.25
C GLU A 88 14.86 3.10 12.73
N ALA A 89 15.77 2.23 12.31
CA ALA A 89 15.44 0.87 11.87
C ALA A 89 14.83 0.03 13.01
N LYS A 90 15.40 0.12 14.21
CA LYS A 90 14.85 -0.52 15.42
C LYS A 90 13.49 0.05 15.79
N ALA A 91 13.33 1.38 15.79
CA ALA A 91 12.06 2.04 16.07
C ALA A 91 10.98 1.67 15.06
N ARG A 92 11.32 1.58 13.77
CA ARG A 92 10.46 1.08 12.70
C ARG A 92 10.03 -0.36 12.98
N SER A 93 10.96 -1.25 13.26
CA SER A 93 10.65 -2.66 13.53
C SER A 93 9.70 -2.82 14.71
N LEU A 94 9.94 -2.11 15.82
CA LEU A 94 9.07 -2.14 17.01
C LEU A 94 7.66 -1.61 16.71
N ARG A 95 7.55 -0.52 15.95
CA ARG A 95 6.27 0.04 15.52
C ARG A 95 5.50 -0.94 14.64
N ASP A 96 6.15 -1.54 13.65
CA ASP A 96 5.53 -2.50 12.75
C ASP A 96 5.02 -3.73 13.51
N GLN A 97 5.82 -4.26 14.45
CA GLN A 97 5.42 -5.36 15.32
C GLN A 97 4.20 -5.01 16.17
N LYS A 98 4.16 -3.79 16.75
CA LYS A 98 3.00 -3.31 17.51
C LYS A 98 1.73 -3.28 16.64
N LEU A 99 1.85 -2.83 15.39
CA LEU A 99 0.74 -2.73 14.44
C LEU A 99 0.30 -4.07 13.84
N GLN A 100 1.04 -5.15 14.09
CA GLN A 100 0.67 -6.51 13.70
C GLN A 100 -0.05 -7.28 14.81
N LYS A 101 -0.13 -6.73 16.03
CA LYS A 101 -0.87 -7.32 17.14
C LYS A 101 -2.35 -6.96 17.08
N CYS A 102 -3.21 -7.92 17.41
CA CYS A 102 -4.64 -7.67 17.54
C CYS A 102 -4.90 -6.64 18.64
N PRO A 103 -5.71 -5.59 18.38
CA PRO A 103 -5.98 -4.57 19.38
C PRO A 103 -7.07 -4.95 20.39
N PHE A 104 -7.75 -6.09 20.22
CA PHE A 104 -8.79 -6.53 21.14
C PHE A 104 -8.19 -7.09 22.43
N LYS A 105 -8.75 -6.68 23.57
CA LYS A 105 -8.33 -7.16 24.89
C LYS A 105 -8.49 -8.69 24.96
N ASN A 106 -7.50 -9.37 25.53
CA ASN A 106 -7.44 -10.84 25.65
C ASN A 106 -7.36 -11.59 24.31
N CYS A 107 -6.84 -10.96 23.26
CA CYS A 107 -6.52 -11.64 22.02
C CYS A 107 -5.02 -11.55 21.73
N ASP A 108 -4.32 -12.68 21.82
CA ASP A 108 -2.86 -12.76 21.59
C ASP A 108 -2.50 -12.96 20.12
N TYR A 109 -3.48 -12.89 19.22
CA TYR A 109 -3.22 -13.05 17.80
C TYR A 109 -2.30 -11.95 17.28
N SER A 110 -1.25 -12.38 16.59
CA SER A 110 -0.34 -11.51 15.86
C SER A 110 -0.34 -11.93 14.39
N GLY A 111 -0.55 -10.95 13.51
CA GLY A 111 -0.47 -11.16 12.07
C GLY A 111 0.94 -11.50 11.61
N ASN A 112 1.06 -11.93 10.36
CA ASN A 112 2.35 -12.05 9.70
C ASN A 112 2.87 -10.68 9.25
N HIS A 113 4.14 -10.63 8.81
CA HIS A 113 4.81 -9.43 8.30
C HIS A 113 4.04 -8.68 7.20
N ARG A 114 3.08 -9.34 6.52
CA ARG A 114 2.28 -8.76 5.44
C ARG A 114 1.02 -8.02 5.93
N GLY A 115 0.62 -8.23 7.18
CA GLY A 115 -0.56 -7.61 7.80
C GLY A 115 -1.92 -8.10 7.28
N ASP A 116 -1.96 -8.87 6.18
CA ASP A 116 -3.20 -9.37 5.57
C ASP A 116 -3.95 -10.34 6.50
N GLY A 117 -3.24 -11.13 7.30
CA GLY A 117 -3.84 -12.07 8.25
C GLY A 117 -4.64 -11.39 9.37
N LEU A 118 -4.24 -10.18 9.75
CA LEU A 118 -4.83 -9.48 10.89
C LEU A 118 -6.22 -8.92 10.57
N TYR A 119 -6.42 -8.42 9.36
CA TYR A 119 -7.75 -7.98 8.91
C TYR A 119 -8.75 -9.14 8.90
N THR A 120 -8.35 -10.27 8.31
CA THR A 120 -9.16 -11.49 8.27
C THR A 120 -9.45 -12.00 9.68
N HIS A 121 -8.43 -12.08 10.54
CA HIS A 121 -8.58 -12.47 11.93
C HIS A 121 -9.63 -11.61 12.66
N MET A 122 -9.53 -10.28 12.55
CA MET A 122 -10.49 -9.38 13.19
C MET A 122 -11.91 -9.58 12.67
N SER A 123 -12.09 -9.77 11.36
CA SER A 123 -13.40 -10.02 10.78
C SER A 123 -14.01 -11.33 11.27
N THR A 124 -13.20 -12.39 11.40
CA THR A 124 -13.67 -13.74 11.73
C THR A 124 -13.88 -13.93 13.24
N PHE A 125 -12.95 -13.49 14.08
CA PHE A 125 -12.93 -13.80 15.51
C PHE A 125 -13.49 -12.69 16.40
N HIS A 126 -13.52 -11.45 15.89
CA HIS A 126 -14.07 -10.31 16.62
C HIS A 126 -15.33 -9.74 15.97
N HIS A 127 -15.86 -10.43 14.95
CA HIS A 127 -17.03 -10.00 14.15
C HIS A 127 -16.96 -8.53 13.75
N ASN A 128 -15.76 -8.06 13.49
CA ASN A 128 -15.46 -6.67 13.26
C ASN A 128 -15.53 -6.40 11.75
N GLU A 129 -16.75 -6.30 11.22
CA GLU A 129 -17.15 -6.08 9.82
C GLU A 129 -16.47 -4.85 9.14
N GLY A 130 -15.15 -4.76 9.09
CA GLY A 130 -14.39 -3.62 8.57
C GLY A 130 -14.44 -2.36 9.43
N ARG A 131 -14.69 -2.48 10.75
CA ARG A 131 -14.78 -1.34 11.67
C ARG A 131 -13.48 -0.99 12.39
N VAL A 132 -12.43 -1.77 12.15
CA VAL A 132 -11.07 -1.43 12.57
C VAL A 132 -10.27 -0.89 11.40
N ALA A 133 -9.58 0.20 11.66
CA ALA A 133 -8.63 0.82 10.75
C ALA A 133 -7.38 1.22 11.52
N TYR A 134 -6.28 1.35 10.79
CA TYR A 134 -5.12 2.08 11.25
C TYR A 134 -5.39 3.57 11.12
N GLN A 135 -5.02 4.35 12.14
CA GLN A 135 -5.10 5.80 12.13
C GLN A 135 -3.72 6.39 12.40
N CYS A 136 -3.22 7.17 11.45
CA CYS A 136 -2.03 8.00 11.64
C CYS A 136 -2.36 9.20 12.52
N GLY A 137 -1.39 9.71 13.29
CA GLY A 137 -1.53 10.92 14.09
C GLY A 137 -1.88 12.20 13.29
N CYS A 138 -1.84 12.16 11.95
CA CYS A 138 -2.38 13.22 11.09
C CYS A 138 -3.90 13.13 10.86
N GLY A 139 -4.57 12.08 11.36
CA GLY A 139 -5.99 11.80 11.16
C GLY A 139 -6.30 10.86 9.98
N THR A 140 -5.33 10.58 9.10
CA THR A 140 -5.54 9.67 7.97
C THR A 140 -5.82 8.26 8.45
N THR A 141 -6.91 7.66 7.95
CA THR A 141 -7.27 6.28 8.23
C THR A 141 -7.07 5.37 7.02
N ARG A 142 -6.65 4.13 7.29
CA ARG A 142 -6.43 3.09 6.28
C ARG A 142 -6.79 1.73 6.87
N ARG A 143 -7.40 0.87 6.05
CA ARG A 143 -7.77 -0.50 6.48
C ARG A 143 -6.63 -1.51 6.30
N LYS A 144 -5.72 -1.26 5.36
CA LYS A 144 -4.64 -2.18 5.02
C LYS A 144 -3.33 -1.70 5.63
N PHE A 145 -2.60 -2.62 6.24
CA PHE A 145 -1.31 -2.36 6.89
C PHE A 145 -0.31 -1.67 5.96
N LYS A 146 -0.03 -2.27 4.79
CA LYS A 146 0.88 -1.67 3.78
C LYS A 146 0.52 -0.24 3.38
N THR A 147 -0.78 0.08 3.31
CA THR A 147 -1.23 1.42 2.91
C THR A 147 -1.05 2.46 4.01
N ILE A 148 -1.14 2.09 5.29
CA ILE A 148 -0.83 3.03 6.37
C ILE A 148 0.67 3.23 6.52
N LEU A 149 1.47 2.16 6.35
CA LEU A 149 2.92 2.27 6.38
C LEU A 149 3.40 3.16 5.24
N PHE A 150 2.95 2.93 4.02
CA PHE A 150 3.32 3.78 2.89
C PHE A 150 2.98 5.26 3.14
N HIS A 151 1.80 5.56 3.67
CA HIS A 151 1.42 6.92 4.09
C HIS A 151 2.37 7.49 5.15
N LEU A 152 2.73 6.69 6.15
CA LEU A 152 3.61 7.11 7.23
C LEU A 152 4.99 7.54 6.73
N TYR A 153 5.59 6.82 5.77
CA TYR A 153 6.93 7.15 5.26
C TYR A 153 6.89 8.21 4.17
N LYS A 154 5.90 8.16 3.27
CA LYS A 154 5.79 9.12 2.17
C LYS A 154 5.32 10.50 2.64
N GLU A 155 4.30 10.56 3.49
CA GLU A 155 3.53 11.79 3.72
C GLU A 155 3.62 12.33 5.15
N CYS A 156 3.83 11.46 6.15
CA CYS A 156 3.67 11.83 7.56
C CYS A 156 4.87 11.52 8.46
N ARG A 157 6.03 11.25 7.84
CA ARG A 157 7.34 10.90 8.42
C ARG A 157 7.35 10.72 9.94
N GLY A 158 7.09 9.49 10.39
CA GLY A 158 7.36 9.09 11.77
C GLY A 158 6.28 9.43 12.81
N LYS A 159 5.13 10.00 12.41
CA LYS A 159 3.98 10.10 13.32
C LYS A 159 3.54 8.73 13.87
N ASP A 160 3.00 8.73 15.07
CA ASP A 160 2.43 7.52 15.64
C ASP A 160 1.22 7.03 14.85
N VAL A 161 1.10 5.70 14.77
CA VAL A 161 -0.05 5.02 14.21
C VAL A 161 -0.69 4.20 15.31
N ASN A 162 -2.00 4.36 15.47
CA ASN A 162 -2.79 3.62 16.43
C ASN A 162 -3.96 2.90 15.75
N TRP A 163 -4.57 1.97 16.49
CA TRP A 163 -5.80 1.34 16.07
C TRP A 163 -6.99 2.24 16.34
N LEU A 164 -7.82 2.42 15.33
CA LEU A 164 -9.15 3.00 15.45
C LEU A 164 -10.17 1.86 15.42
N ILE A 165 -10.74 1.54 16.58
CA ILE A 165 -11.87 0.61 16.69
C ILE A 165 -13.14 1.45 16.80
N ALA A 166 -13.74 1.77 15.67
CA ALA A 166 -14.93 2.62 15.67
C ALA A 166 -16.20 1.75 15.82
N GLY A 167 -17.04 2.04 16.82
CA GLY A 167 -18.42 1.56 16.89
C GLY A 167 -19.28 2.23 15.83
N LEU A 168 -19.00 2.02 14.54
CA LEU A 168 -19.72 2.70 13.46
C LEU A 168 -21.11 2.09 13.33
N LYS A 169 -22.12 2.81 13.84
CA LYS A 169 -23.52 2.62 13.46
C LYS A 169 -23.60 2.63 11.93
N ARG A 170 -24.17 1.59 11.33
CA ARG A 170 -24.43 1.52 9.88
C ARG A 170 -25.17 2.80 9.47
N LYS A 171 -24.62 3.61 8.57
CA LYS A 171 -25.49 4.40 7.69
C LYS A 171 -26.14 3.37 6.76
N LYS A 172 -27.42 3.05 7.03
CA LYS A 172 -28.24 2.29 6.08
C LYS A 172 -28.13 3.01 4.73
N LYS A 173 -27.55 2.35 3.73
CA LYS A 173 -27.83 2.68 2.34
C LYS A 173 -29.29 2.28 2.14
N ASN A 174 -30.18 3.26 1.99
CA ASN A 174 -31.49 2.99 1.40
C ASN A 174 -31.21 2.58 -0.05
N HIS A 175 -31.36 1.29 -0.35
CA HIS A 175 -31.55 0.83 -1.71
C HIS A 175 -33.05 0.95 -1.94
N GLN A 176 -33.46 1.91 -2.76
CA GLN A 176 -34.78 1.90 -3.37
C GLN A 176 -34.70 0.84 -4.48
N GLU A 177 -35.31 -0.31 -4.22
CA GLU A 177 -35.75 -1.22 -5.26
C GLU A 177 -36.89 -0.51 -5.99
N HIS A 178 -36.67 -0.22 -7.27
CA HIS A 178 -37.72 0.13 -8.22
C HIS A 178 -38.03 -1.19 -8.92
N ASP A 179 -39.06 -1.88 -8.44
CA ASP A 179 -39.73 -2.91 -9.22
C ASP A 179 -40.56 -2.16 -10.27
N GLU A 180 -40.09 -2.17 -11.52
CA GLU A 180 -40.94 -1.90 -12.67
C GLU A 180 -41.53 -3.25 -13.08
N ASP A 181 -42.80 -3.43 -12.73
CA ASP A 181 -43.67 -4.45 -13.33
C ASP A 181 -43.97 -4.03 -14.77
N ASP A 182 -43.45 -4.79 -15.74
CA ASP A 182 -43.87 -4.74 -17.14
C ASP A 182 -45.14 -5.60 -17.32
N GLU A 183 -46.26 -4.94 -17.61
CA GLU A 183 -47.40 -5.48 -18.38
C GLU A 183 -47.47 -4.81 -19.77
#